data_AF-A0A3C1F377-F1
#
_entry.id   AF-A0A3C1F377-F1
#
_cell.length_a   1.000
_cell.length_b   1.000
_cell.length_c   1.000
_cell.angle_alpha   90.00
_cell.angle_beta   90.00
_cell.angle_gamma   90.00
#
_symmetry.space_group_name_H-M   'P 1'
#
loop_
_entity.id
_entity.type
_entity.pdbx_description
1 polymer ?
#
loop_
_entity_poly.entity_id
_entity_poly.type
_entity_poly.pdbx_seq_one_letter_code
_entity_poly.pdbx_strand_id
1 'polypeptide(L)'
;MLVARAIEAHVVRLVSATHPHEGSEEGPAARWIRYGASPRGAQAILMGAKVLALVRGRVNISFEDVDHILPYALNHRLVLSFEAEAERRSAQDVLRDVLEPVRQAAHASHHTA
;
A
#
# COMPACT_ATOMS: atom_id res chain seq x y z
N MET A 1 -1.45 -20.66 6.77
CA MET A 1 -2.56 -19.83 6.26
C MET A 1 -2.30 -19.50 4.79
N LEU A 2 -3.19 -19.96 3.90
CA LEU A 2 -3.15 -19.64 2.47
C LEU A 2 -3.61 -18.19 2.25
N VAL A 3 -3.10 -17.53 1.21
CA VAL A 3 -3.49 -16.16 0.84
C VAL A 3 -4.31 -16.24 -0.44
N ALA A 4 -5.46 -15.56 -0.46
CA ALA A 4 -6.28 -15.49 -1.67
C ALA A 4 -5.54 -14.69 -2.76
N ARG A 5 -5.64 -15.13 -4.02
CA ARG A 5 -5.04 -14.45 -5.18
C ARG A 5 -5.45 -12.98 -5.29
N ALA A 6 -6.69 -12.66 -4.91
CA ALA A 6 -7.20 -11.29 -4.89
C ALA A 6 -6.43 -10.40 -3.89
N ILE A 7 -6.09 -10.93 -2.71
CA ILE A 7 -5.29 -10.23 -1.69
C ILE A 7 -3.86 -10.06 -2.18
N GLU A 8 -3.24 -11.11 -2.74
CA GLU A 8 -1.88 -11.02 -3.31
C GLU A 8 -1.81 -9.93 -4.39
N ALA A 9 -2.73 -9.95 -5.34
CA ALA A 9 -2.79 -8.98 -6.42
C ALA A 9 -3.02 -7.56 -5.89
N HIS A 10 -3.84 -7.40 -4.85
CA HIS A 10 -4.06 -6.10 -4.23
C HIS A 10 -2.82 -5.55 -3.54
N VAL A 11 -2.11 -6.37 -2.75
CA VAL A 11 -0.85 -5.96 -2.10
C VAL A 11 0.20 -5.59 -3.13
N VAL A 12 0.30 -6.34 -4.23
CA VAL A 12 1.18 -5.99 -5.34
C VAL A 12 0.79 -4.64 -5.94
N ARG A 13 -0.50 -4.39 -6.23
CA ARG A 13 -0.97 -3.09 -6.74
C ARG A 13 -0.63 -1.94 -5.80
N LEU A 14 -0.82 -2.11 -4.49
CA LEU A 14 -0.47 -1.10 -3.49
C LEU A 14 1.02 -0.75 -3.52
N VAL A 15 1.89 -1.76 -3.54
CA VAL A 15 3.34 -1.55 -3.57
C VAL A 15 3.79 -0.97 -4.90
N SER A 16 3.26 -1.46 -6.02
CA SER A 16 3.54 -0.91 -7.36
C SER A 16 3.12 0.55 -7.48
N ALA A 17 1.97 0.94 -6.91
CA ALA A 17 1.49 2.33 -6.94
C ALA A 17 2.40 3.32 -6.20
N THR A 18 3.30 2.85 -5.32
CA THR A 18 4.30 3.72 -4.69
C THR A 18 5.48 4.06 -5.60
N HIS A 19 5.61 3.44 -6.77
CA HIS A 19 6.70 3.73 -7.69
C HIS A 19 6.26 4.80 -8.68
N PRO A 20 7.09 5.83 -8.91
CA PRO A 20 6.92 6.70 -10.07
C PRO A 20 7.11 5.83 -11.33
N HIS A 21 6.10 5.72 -12.18
CA HIS A 21 6.24 4.99 -13.44
C HIS A 21 6.95 5.87 -14.48
N GLU A 22 7.94 5.32 -15.17
CA GLU A 22 8.53 5.97 -16.34
C GLU A 22 7.43 6.17 -17.40
N GLY A 23 7.09 7.43 -17.69
CA GLY A 23 6.06 7.79 -18.66
C GLY A 23 4.67 8.15 -18.08
N SER A 24 4.44 8.04 -16.77
CA SER A 24 3.28 8.66 -16.11
C SER A 24 3.72 9.97 -15.43
N GLU A 25 3.72 11.06 -16.18
CA GLU A 25 4.06 12.39 -15.63
C GLU A 25 2.97 12.94 -14.68
N GLU A 26 1.85 12.23 -14.55
CA GLU A 26 0.68 12.66 -13.80
C GLU A 26 0.38 11.67 -12.66
N GLY A 27 0.50 12.16 -11.42
CA GLY A 27 0.00 11.44 -10.24
C GLY A 27 0.73 11.78 -8.93
N PRO A 28 0.10 11.51 -7.77
CA PRO A 28 0.72 11.78 -6.47
C PRO A 28 2.05 11.06 -6.27
N ALA A 29 2.21 9.84 -6.81
CA ALA A 29 3.46 9.08 -6.64
C ALA A 29 4.62 9.72 -7.42
N ALA A 30 4.38 10.13 -8.68
CA ALA A 30 5.36 10.81 -9.51
C ALA A 30 5.83 12.14 -8.90
N ARG A 31 4.91 12.88 -8.27
CA ARG A 31 5.23 14.17 -7.64
C ARG A 31 5.96 14.02 -6.31
N TRP A 32 5.59 13.05 -5.49
CA TRP A 32 6.00 13.01 -4.08
C TRP A 32 7.03 11.95 -3.72
N ILE A 33 7.25 10.95 -4.58
CA ILE A 33 8.11 9.79 -4.28
C ILE A 33 9.25 9.73 -5.28
N ARG A 34 10.48 9.74 -4.77
CA ARG A 34 11.70 9.48 -5.56
C ARG A 34 11.95 7.98 -5.74
N TYR A 35 11.78 7.19 -4.68
CA TYR A 35 11.89 5.74 -4.74
C TYR A 35 10.77 5.08 -3.93
N GLY A 36 10.00 4.23 -4.61
CA GLY A 36 8.89 3.47 -4.04
C GLY A 36 9.33 2.32 -3.14
N ALA A 37 8.34 1.68 -2.51
CA ALA A 37 8.57 0.56 -1.62
C ALA A 37 8.98 -0.70 -2.40
N SER A 38 10.07 -1.36 -1.99
CA SER A 38 10.51 -2.60 -2.63
C SER A 38 9.56 -3.79 -2.40
N PRO A 39 9.74 -4.94 -3.08
CA PRO A 39 8.96 -6.17 -2.83
C PRO A 39 8.94 -6.64 -1.36
N ARG A 40 9.90 -6.20 -0.53
CA ARG A 40 9.90 -6.48 0.92
C ARG A 40 8.74 -5.79 1.64
N GLY A 41 8.22 -4.68 1.12
CA GLY A 41 7.01 -4.03 1.62
C GLY A 41 5.79 -4.95 1.49
N ALA A 42 5.62 -5.61 0.35
CA ALA A 42 4.54 -6.57 0.14
C ALA A 42 4.63 -7.75 1.12
N GLN A 43 5.84 -8.27 1.34
CA GLN A 43 6.08 -9.35 2.31
C GLN A 43 5.72 -8.91 3.73
N ALA A 44 6.11 -7.70 4.14
CA ALA A 44 5.80 -7.15 5.47
C ALA A 44 4.29 -6.98 5.66
N ILE A 45 3.59 -6.44 4.64
CA ILE A 45 2.12 -6.30 4.65
C ILE A 45 1.45 -7.66 4.84
N LEU A 46 1.79 -8.63 4.00
CA LEU A 46 1.19 -9.96 4.07
C LEU A 46 1.50 -10.65 5.40
N MET A 47 2.71 -10.50 5.93
CA MET A 47 3.06 -11.13 7.19
C MET A 47 2.30 -10.52 8.36
N GLY A 48 2.24 -9.19 8.44
CA GLY A 48 1.47 -8.49 9.46
C GLY A 48 -0.03 -8.79 9.37
N ALA A 49 -0.59 -8.81 8.15
CA ALA A 49 -2.01 -9.07 7.94
C ALA A 49 -2.37 -10.52 8.33
N LYS A 50 -1.44 -11.47 8.13
CA LYS A 50 -1.61 -12.84 8.62
C LYS A 50 -1.68 -12.91 10.14
N VAL A 51 -0.74 -12.25 10.82
CA VAL A 51 -0.71 -12.22 12.29
C VAL A 51 -1.97 -11.54 12.83
N LEU A 52 -2.38 -10.42 12.24
CA LEU A 52 -3.58 -9.68 12.67
C LEU A 52 -4.85 -10.51 12.52
N ALA A 53 -5.02 -11.22 11.39
CA ALA A 53 -6.15 -12.12 11.19
C ALA A 53 -6.18 -13.23 12.26
N LEU A 54 -5.04 -13.86 12.54
CA LEU A 54 -4.92 -14.92 13.54
C LEU A 54 -5.23 -14.43 14.96
N VAL A 55 -4.71 -13.25 15.34
CA VAL A 55 -5.01 -12.62 16.64
C VAL A 55 -6.50 -12.32 16.77
N ARG A 56 -7.18 -12.01 15.66
CA ARG A 56 -8.64 -11.79 15.60
C ARG A 56 -9.45 -13.09 15.45
N GLY A 57 -8.82 -14.26 15.59
CA GLY A 57 -9.49 -15.57 15.50
C GLY A 57 -9.92 -15.97 14.09
N ARG A 58 -9.46 -15.27 13.05
CA ARG A 58 -9.75 -15.60 11.65
C ARG A 58 -8.59 -16.37 11.01
N VAL A 59 -8.94 -17.29 10.12
CA VAL A 59 -7.98 -18.12 9.36
C VAL A 59 -7.78 -17.63 7.92
N ASN A 60 -8.28 -16.44 7.59
CA ASN A 60 -8.13 -15.78 6.30
C ASN A 60 -7.82 -14.29 6.47
N ILE A 61 -7.08 -13.73 5.50
CA ILE A 61 -6.77 -12.31 5.45
C ILE A 61 -7.92 -11.58 4.77
N SER A 62 -8.36 -10.46 5.34
CA SER A 62 -9.28 -9.52 4.70
C SER A 62 -8.55 -8.31 4.12
N PHE A 63 -9.20 -7.55 3.24
CA PHE A 63 -8.69 -6.26 2.75
C PHE A 63 -8.49 -5.27 3.90
N GLU A 64 -9.34 -5.32 4.93
CA GLU A 64 -9.20 -4.49 6.13
C GLU A 64 -7.90 -4.79 6.90
N ASP A 65 -7.49 -6.07 6.98
CA ASP A 65 -6.21 -6.42 7.62
C ASP A 65 -5.01 -5.87 6.85
N VAL A 66 -5.10 -5.86 5.52
CA VAL A 66 -4.08 -5.25 4.65
C VAL A 66 -4.01 -3.75 4.91
N ASP A 67 -5.15 -3.07 4.86
CA ASP A 67 -5.27 -1.62 5.12
C ASP A 67 -4.74 -1.24 6.50
N HIS A 68 -5.02 -2.05 7.52
CA HIS A 68 -4.55 -1.80 8.87
C HIS A 68 -3.02 -1.88 8.97
N ILE A 69 -2.39 -2.84 8.28
CA ILE A 69 -0.94 -3.07 8.36
C ILE A 69 -0.15 -2.11 7.46
N LEU A 70 -0.79 -1.62 6.40
CA LEU A 70 -0.17 -0.80 5.36
C LEU A 70 0.70 0.37 5.87
N PRO A 71 0.22 1.28 6.74
CA PRO A 71 1.05 2.39 7.20
C PRO A 71 2.26 1.92 8.02
N TYR A 72 2.10 0.88 8.84
CA TYR A 72 3.20 0.33 9.65
C TYR A 72 4.26 -0.35 8.77
N ALA A 73 3.86 -0.94 7.66
CA ALA A 73 4.76 -1.59 6.73
C ALA A 73 5.50 -0.60 5.82
N LEU A 74 4.84 0.48 5.37
CA LEU A 74 5.35 1.33 4.28
C LEU A 74 5.89 2.70 4.69
N ASN A 75 5.48 3.27 5.84
CA ASN A 75 5.86 4.65 6.22
C ASN A 75 7.37 4.93 6.19
N HIS A 76 8.19 3.92 6.47
CA HIS A 76 9.65 4.03 6.55
C HIS A 76 10.35 3.41 5.32
N ARG A 77 9.60 3.13 4.24
CA ARG A 77 10.11 2.44 3.04
C ARG A 77 9.98 3.26 1.76
N LEU A 78 9.77 4.56 1.90
CA LEU A 78 9.73 5.49 0.79
C LEU A 78 10.91 6.45 0.88
N VAL A 79 11.48 6.78 -0.26
CA VAL A 79 12.34 7.96 -0.39
C VAL A 79 11.51 9.05 -1.05
N LEU A 80 11.34 10.16 -0.34
CA LEU A 80 10.51 11.27 -0.81
C LEU A 80 11.24 12.07 -1.90
N SER A 81 10.46 12.75 -2.75
CA SER A 81 10.99 13.71 -3.72
C SER A 81 11.46 14.99 -3.03
N PHE A 82 12.20 15.81 -3.76
CA PHE A 82 12.63 17.11 -3.24
C PHE A 82 11.42 18.04 -3.04
N GLU A 83 10.43 17.97 -3.92
CA GLU A 83 9.17 18.72 -3.78
C GLU A 83 8.43 18.33 -2.50
N ALA A 84 8.35 17.04 -2.18
CA ALA A 84 7.72 16.56 -0.94
C ALA A 84 8.43 17.09 0.31
N GLU A 85 9.77 17.11 0.32
CA GLU A 85 10.56 17.68 1.41
C GLU A 85 10.36 19.20 1.52
N ALA A 86 10.36 19.91 0.40
CA ALA A 86 10.15 21.36 0.35
C ALA A 86 8.77 21.76 0.91
N GLU A 87 7.74 20.96 0.61
CA GLU A 87 6.38 21.13 1.13
C GLU A 87 6.18 20.51 2.53
N ARG A 88 7.24 20.00 3.17
CA ARG A 88 7.22 19.36 4.50
C ARG A 88 6.21 18.23 4.62
N ARG A 89 6.03 17.46 3.55
CA ARG A 89 5.14 16.30 3.51
C ARG A 89 5.78 15.13 4.26
N SER A 90 5.04 14.49 5.14
CA SER A 90 5.49 13.24 5.76
C SER A 90 5.26 12.05 4.82
N ALA A 91 5.98 10.94 5.03
CA ALA A 91 5.72 9.70 4.30
C ALA A 91 4.29 9.18 4.51
N GLN A 92 3.70 9.43 5.68
CA GLN A 92 2.31 9.10 5.97
C GLN A 92 1.34 9.92 5.11
N ASP A 93 1.59 11.23 4.96
CA ASP A 93 0.77 12.09 4.11
C ASP A 93 0.85 11.66 2.64
N VAL A 94 2.05 11.33 2.18
CA VAL A 94 2.29 10.85 0.80
C VAL A 94 1.62 9.50 0.57
N LEU A 95 1.75 8.54 1.48
CA LEU A 95 1.12 7.22 1.36
C LEU A 95 -0.40 7.32 1.31
N ARG A 96 -1.01 8.19 2.13
CA ARG A 96 -2.45 8.43 2.10
C ARG A 96 -2.88 8.89 0.71
N ASP A 97 -2.24 9.93 0.17
CA ASP A 97 -2.65 10.52 -1.11
C ASP A 97 -2.40 9.58 -2.29
N VAL A 98 -1.32 8.79 -2.24
CA VAL A 98 -0.96 7.84 -3.31
C VAL A 98 -1.86 6.60 -3.30
N LEU A 99 -2.23 6.09 -2.13
CA LEU A 99 -2.84 4.77 -2.01
C LEU A 99 -4.35 4.80 -1.81
N GLU A 100 -4.94 5.94 -1.44
CA GLU A 100 -6.39 6.06 -1.28
C GLU A 100 -7.19 5.60 -2.52
N PRO A 101 -6.84 6.00 -3.77
CA PRO A 101 -7.56 5.52 -4.95
C PRO A 101 -7.45 4.00 -5.15
N VAL A 102 -6.29 3.43 -4.84
CA VAL A 102 -6.01 1.99 -4.99
C VAL A 102 -6.82 1.17 -3.97
N ARG A 103 -6.97 1.69 -2.75
CA ARG A 103 -7.76 1.08 -1.68
C ARG A 103 -9.24 1.10 -2.03
N GLN A 104 -9.77 2.24 -2.47
CA GLN A 104 -11.19 2.38 -2.84
C GLN A 104 -11.60 1.43 -3.98
N ALA A 105 -10.76 1.29 -5.01
CA ALA A 105 -11.02 0.36 -6.12
C ALA A 105 -11.16 -1.10 -5.66
N ALA A 106 -10.39 -1.51 -4.65
CA ALA A 106 -10.45 -2.87 -4.11
C ALA A 106 -11.74 -3.11 -3.30
N HIS A 107 -12.14 -2.14 -2.47
CA HIS A 107 -13.39 -2.22 -1.69
C HIS A 107 -14.63 -2.17 -2.58
N ALA A 108 -14.65 -1.32 -3.61
CA ALA A 108 -15.76 -1.24 -4.56
C ALA A 108 -16.00 -2.54 -5.32
N SER A 109 -14.92 -3.25 -5.67
CA SER A 109 -15.00 -4.54 -6.38
C SER A 109 -15.49 -5.70 -5.49
N HIS A 110 -15.59 -5.50 -4.17
CA HIS A 110 -16.06 -6.50 -3.21
C HIS A 110 -17.52 -6.29 -2.75
N HIS A 111 -18.11 -5.12 -2.99
CA HIS A 111 -19.54 -4.89 -2.69
C HIS A 111 -20.47 -5.27 -3.84
N THR A 112 -19.94 -5.51 -5.04
CA THR A 112 -20.73 -5.85 -6.24
C THR A 112 -20.75 -7.36 -6.54
N ALA A 113 -20.29 -8.21 -5.61
CA ALA A 113 -20.21 -9.66 -5.77
C ALA A 113 -20.94 -10.40 -4.64
#